data_AF-A0A8H9KGI7-F1
#
_entry.id   AF-A0A8H9KGI7-F1
#
_cell.length_a   1.000
_cell.length_b   1.000
_cell.length_c   1.000
_cell.angle_alpha   90.00
_cell.angle_beta   90.00
_cell.angle_gamma   90.00
#
_symmetry.space_group_name_H-M   'P 1'
#
loop_
_entity.id
_entity.type
_entity.pdbx_description
1 polymer ?
#
loop_
_entity_poly.entity_id
_entity_poly.type
_entity_poly.pdbx_seq_one_letter_code
_entity_poly.pdbx_strand_id
1 'polypeptide(L)'
;MLKIKDNGITRQFHLSNKYLSYVIEIVDNQFVVNRYFGPTIPFFAGSTHLDSGHHAFAVYENNNNFSASNLPLECSVSQNGDYRQNSASITDKKNKPLSFPKYNSYDQRIDFGALNQMPHLRGKKGTGDCKIVCVRMNYSLI
;
A
#
# COMPACT_ATOMS: atom_id res chain seq x y z
N MET A 1 -17.01 4.24 2.66
CA MET A 1 -16.60 5.62 2.39
C MET A 1 -15.08 5.68 2.36
N LEU A 2 -14.53 6.35 1.36
CA LEU A 2 -13.10 6.64 1.27
C LEU A 2 -12.87 8.11 1.63
N LYS A 3 -11.91 8.37 2.50
CA LYS A 3 -11.37 9.70 2.77
C LYS A 3 -9.88 9.71 2.43
N ILE A 4 -9.40 10.76 1.78
CA ILE A 4 -7.99 10.92 1.43
C ILE A 4 -7.48 12.19 2.08
N LYS A 5 -6.37 12.09 2.81
CA LYS A 5 -5.61 13.24 3.31
C LYS A 5 -4.25 13.24 2.65
N ASP A 6 -3.85 14.38 2.12
CA ASP A 6 -2.62 14.51 1.34
C ASP A 6 -1.97 15.85 1.70
N ASN A 7 -0.74 15.81 2.17
CA ASN A 7 0.04 17.00 2.52
C ASN A 7 1.32 17.12 1.67
N GLY A 8 1.44 16.38 0.57
CA GLY A 8 2.58 16.41 -0.35
C GLY A 8 3.78 15.53 0.06
N ILE A 9 3.90 15.18 1.35
CA ILE A 9 4.96 14.31 1.89
C ILE A 9 4.39 12.93 2.24
N THR A 10 3.21 12.95 2.86
CA THR A 10 2.47 11.77 3.29
C THR A 10 1.09 11.80 2.69
N ARG A 11 0.59 10.62 2.31
CA ARG A 11 -0.76 10.48 1.77
C ARG A 11 -1.47 9.34 2.47
N GLN A 12 -2.60 9.63 3.09
CA GLN A 12 -3.37 8.69 3.88
C GLN A 12 -4.69 8.39 3.19
N PHE A 13 -5.01 7.10 3.07
CA PHE A 13 -6.28 6.61 2.57
C PHE A 13 -7.01 5.91 3.71
N HIS A 14 -8.18 6.43 4.08
CA HIS A 14 -9.06 5.86 5.10
C HIS A 14 -10.31 5.30 4.42
N LEU A 15 -10.34 3.97 4.31
CA LEU A 15 -11.49 3.21 3.84
C LEU A 15 -12.32 2.81 5.05
N SER A 16 -13.61 3.10 5.07
CA SER A 16 -14.49 2.73 6.18
C SER A 16 -15.86 2.28 5.73
N ASN A 17 -16.50 1.43 6.52
CA ASN A 17 -17.92 1.13 6.40
C ASN A 17 -18.57 1.23 7.79
N LYS A 18 -19.78 0.68 7.98
CA LYS A 18 -20.49 0.72 9.26
C LYS A 18 -19.72 0.02 10.40
N TYR A 19 -18.89 -0.97 10.09
CA TYR A 19 -18.28 -1.87 11.06
C TYR A 19 -16.75 -1.75 11.13
N LEU A 20 -16.12 -1.42 10.01
CA LEU A 20 -14.69 -1.49 9.83
C LEU A 20 -14.10 -0.16 9.34
N SER A 21 -12.88 0.13 9.80
CA SER A 21 -11.98 1.09 9.18
C SER A 21 -10.65 0.42 8.82
N TYR A 22 -10.13 0.81 7.67
CA TYR A 22 -8.86 0.40 7.13
C TYR A 22 -8.10 1.64 6.69
N VAL A 23 -6.86 1.78 7.16
CA VAL A 23 -6.03 2.94 6.89
C VAL A 23 -4.70 2.48 6.33
N ILE A 24 -4.39 2.97 5.13
CA ILE A 24 -3.07 2.85 4.52
C ILE A 24 -2.47 4.24 4.38
N GLU A 25 -1.14 4.32 4.45
CA GLU A 25 -0.39 5.57 4.34
C GLU A 25 0.79 5.39 3.40
N ILE A 26 1.06 6.42 2.61
CA ILE A 26 2.27 6.56 1.80
C ILE A 26 3.27 7.36 2.63
N VAL A 27 4.42 6.76 2.89
CA VAL A 27 5.49 7.33 3.73
C VAL A 27 6.74 7.53 2.88
N ASP A 28 7.40 8.68 3.06
CA ASP A 28 8.56 9.14 2.29
C ASP A 28 8.33 9.08 0.76
N ASN A 29 7.07 9.26 0.32
CA ASN A 29 6.64 9.08 -1.07
C ASN A 29 7.05 7.73 -1.71
N GLN A 30 7.37 6.73 -0.90
CA GLN A 30 7.90 5.43 -1.36
C GLN A 30 7.07 4.26 -0.83
N PHE A 31 6.94 4.15 0.48
CA PHE A 31 6.41 2.94 1.11
C PHE A 31 4.90 3.03 1.29
N VAL A 32 4.19 1.95 0.94
CA VAL A 32 2.76 1.79 1.23
C VAL A 32 2.65 0.96 2.51
N VAL A 33 2.22 1.59 3.60
CA VAL A 33 2.14 0.95 4.91
C VAL A 33 0.71 0.83 5.41
N ASN A 34 0.43 -0.29 6.07
CA ASN A 34 -0.78 -0.49 6.83
C ASN A 34 -0.68 0.24 8.17
N ARG A 35 -1.66 1.09 8.48
CA ARG A 35 -1.67 1.88 9.71
C ARG A 35 -2.75 1.47 10.70
N TYR A 36 -3.85 0.95 10.21
CA TYR A 36 -4.98 0.52 11.04
C TYR A 36 -5.88 -0.45 10.29
N PHE A 37 -6.29 -1.51 10.96
CA PHE A 37 -7.36 -2.39 10.52
C PHE A 37 -8.18 -2.83 11.73
N GLY A 38 -9.43 -2.40 11.81
CA GLY A 38 -10.25 -2.68 12.99
C GLY A 38 -11.60 -1.98 12.96
N PRO A 39 -12.27 -1.87 14.13
CA PRO A 39 -13.57 -1.21 14.26
C PRO A 39 -13.61 0.18 13.61
N THR A 40 -14.77 0.61 13.13
CA THR A 40 -14.92 1.93 12.49
C THR A 40 -14.49 3.05 13.42
N ILE A 41 -13.58 3.88 12.94
CA ILE A 41 -13.15 5.12 13.60
C ILE A 41 -13.58 6.33 12.77
N PRO A 42 -13.99 7.45 13.41
CA PRO A 42 -14.47 8.64 12.71
C PRO A 42 -13.35 9.35 11.91
N PHE A 43 -12.14 9.32 12.46
CA PHE A 43 -10.92 9.80 11.84
C PHE A 43 -9.73 8.99 12.37
N PHE A 44 -8.69 8.88 11.55
CA PHE A 44 -7.39 8.39 11.97
C PHE A 44 -6.47 9.59 12.27
N ALA A 45 -5.84 9.56 13.44
CA ALA A 45 -4.99 10.63 13.97
C ALA A 45 -3.49 10.27 13.98
N GLY A 46 -3.13 9.10 13.43
CA GLY A 46 -1.84 8.46 13.66
C GLY A 46 -1.98 7.32 14.67
N SER A 47 -1.20 6.26 14.45
CA SER A 47 -1.04 5.15 15.40
C SER A 47 0.33 5.27 16.08
N THR A 48 0.83 4.15 16.63
CA THR A 48 2.23 3.99 17.02
C THR A 48 3.17 4.54 15.96
N HIS A 49 4.25 5.17 16.41
CA HIS A 49 5.31 5.67 15.52
C HIS A 49 5.82 4.54 14.62
N LEU A 50 6.05 4.86 13.34
CA LEU A 50 6.76 3.95 12.46
C LEU A 50 8.21 3.87 12.92
N ASP A 51 8.76 2.67 12.88
CA ASP A 51 10.12 2.40 13.30
C ASP A 51 11.11 3.00 12.28
N SER A 52 11.64 4.18 12.63
CA SER A 52 12.68 4.87 11.88
C SER A 52 14.08 4.57 12.40
N GLY A 53 14.23 3.54 13.24
CA GLY A 53 15.52 3.12 13.77
C GLY A 53 16.38 2.44 12.71
N HIS A 54 17.71 2.52 12.86
CA HIS A 54 18.63 1.68 12.11
C HIS A 54 18.80 0.34 12.81
N HIS A 55 18.43 -0.75 12.13
CA HIS A 55 18.50 -2.10 12.64
C HIS A 55 19.60 -2.88 11.94
N ALA A 56 20.22 -3.80 12.67
CA ALA A 56 21.25 -4.67 12.11
C ALA A 56 20.68 -5.45 10.92
N PHE A 57 21.44 -5.48 9.81
CA PHE A 57 21.09 -6.17 8.55
C PHE A 57 19.84 -5.64 7.81
N ALA A 58 19.20 -4.58 8.29
CA ALA A 58 18.14 -3.92 7.53
C ALA A 58 18.72 -3.09 6.38
N VAL A 59 18.04 -3.10 5.23
CA VAL A 59 18.47 -2.37 4.02
C VAL A 59 17.83 -0.99 4.00
N TYR A 60 18.65 0.04 3.84
CA TYR A 60 18.22 1.43 3.74
C TYR A 60 18.71 2.01 2.40
N GLU A 61 17.86 2.77 1.72
CA GLU A 61 18.32 3.61 0.61
C GLU A 61 18.97 4.90 1.17
N ASN A 62 19.86 5.52 0.40
CA ASN A 62 20.50 6.77 0.81
C ASN A 62 19.44 7.83 1.15
N ASN A 63 19.54 8.43 2.34
CA ASN A 63 18.62 9.43 2.89
C ASN A 63 17.23 8.92 3.32
N ASN A 64 16.99 7.60 3.34
CA ASN A 64 15.74 7.06 3.89
C ASN A 64 15.86 6.78 5.39
N ASN A 65 14.84 7.21 6.14
CA ASN A 65 14.72 6.91 7.57
C ASN A 65 14.13 5.52 7.84
N PHE A 66 13.61 4.85 6.81
CA PHE A 66 12.86 3.60 6.94
C PHE A 66 13.46 2.47 6.11
N SER A 67 13.25 1.24 6.59
CA SER A 67 13.53 0.01 5.87
C SER A 67 12.27 -0.81 5.65
N ALA A 68 12.18 -1.48 4.50
CA ALA A 68 11.11 -2.42 4.18
C ALA A 68 10.99 -3.56 5.22
N SER A 69 12.09 -3.94 5.87
CA SER A 69 12.11 -5.00 6.89
C SER A 69 11.32 -4.63 8.15
N ASN A 70 11.22 -3.33 8.46
CA ASN A 70 10.69 -2.82 9.73
C ASN A 70 9.28 -2.22 9.57
N LEU A 71 8.91 -1.83 8.36
CA LEU A 71 7.62 -1.23 8.11
C LEU A 71 6.50 -2.27 8.07
N PRO A 72 5.29 -1.95 8.56
CA PRO A 72 4.10 -2.76 8.36
C PRO A 72 3.60 -2.56 6.92
N LEU A 73 4.29 -3.14 5.95
CA LEU A 73 3.97 -2.98 4.53
C LEU A 73 2.57 -3.53 4.22
N GLU A 74 1.86 -2.84 3.35
CA GLU A 74 0.57 -3.30 2.82
C GLU A 74 0.73 -4.52 1.90
N CYS A 75 1.86 -4.60 1.20
CA CYS A 75 2.21 -5.71 0.32
C CYS A 75 3.72 -5.96 0.39
N SER A 76 4.11 -7.16 0.79
CA SER A 76 5.51 -7.59 0.82
C SER A 76 5.90 -8.14 -0.55
N VAL A 77 6.97 -7.63 -1.14
CA VAL A 77 7.49 -8.05 -2.45
C VAL A 77 8.91 -8.55 -2.30
N SER A 78 9.28 -9.59 -3.04
CA SER A 78 10.61 -10.16 -2.95
C SER A 78 11.73 -9.17 -3.30
N GLN A 79 12.88 -9.38 -2.65
CA GLN A 79 14.17 -8.75 -2.99
C GLN A 79 14.23 -7.22 -2.82
N ASN A 80 13.40 -6.65 -1.94
CA ASN A 80 13.40 -5.23 -1.59
C ASN A 80 13.95 -4.94 -0.17
N GLY A 81 14.56 -5.93 0.48
CA GLY A 81 14.99 -5.86 1.88
C GLY A 81 13.95 -6.33 2.90
N ASP A 82 12.70 -6.62 2.50
CA ASP A 82 11.76 -7.34 3.36
C ASP A 82 12.05 -8.85 3.32
N TYR A 83 12.43 -9.42 4.47
CA TYR A 83 12.74 -10.85 4.61
C TYR A 83 11.55 -11.68 5.11
N ARG A 84 10.38 -11.06 5.31
CA ARG A 84 9.14 -11.78 5.63
C ARG A 84 8.62 -12.52 4.39
N GLN A 85 7.58 -13.33 4.58
CA GLN A 85 6.93 -14.03 3.48
C GLN A 85 6.33 -13.03 2.47
N ASN A 86 6.71 -13.18 1.21
CA ASN A 86 6.26 -12.27 0.15
C ASN A 86 4.80 -12.53 -0.25
N SER A 87 4.06 -11.45 -0.48
CA SER A 87 2.73 -11.46 -1.10
C SER A 87 2.80 -11.63 -2.62
N ALA A 88 3.88 -11.12 -3.24
CA ALA A 88 4.11 -11.23 -4.67
C ALA A 88 5.62 -11.34 -5.00
N SER A 89 5.92 -11.93 -6.16
CA SER A 89 7.23 -11.89 -6.77
C SER A 89 7.06 -11.55 -8.24
N ILE A 90 7.85 -10.59 -8.71
CA ILE A 90 7.74 -10.06 -10.07
C ILE A 90 9.11 -10.18 -10.73
N THR A 91 9.13 -10.67 -11.96
CA THR A 91 10.36 -10.77 -12.76
C THR A 91 10.19 -10.05 -14.09
N ASP A 92 11.29 -9.57 -14.64
CA ASP A 92 11.34 -9.05 -16.00
C ASP A 92 11.28 -10.18 -17.05
N LYS A 93 11.36 -9.80 -18.33
CA LYS A 93 11.35 -10.75 -19.46
C LYS A 93 12.55 -11.69 -19.50
N LYS A 94 13.61 -11.41 -18.73
CA LYS A 94 14.83 -12.22 -18.60
C LYS A 94 14.84 -13.01 -17.29
N ASN A 95 13.71 -13.14 -16.61
CA ASN A 95 13.57 -13.75 -15.28
C ASN A 95 14.41 -13.07 -14.19
N LYS A 96 14.81 -11.81 -14.39
CA LYS A 96 15.46 -11.03 -13.35
C LYS A 96 14.40 -10.49 -12.38
N PRO A 97 14.59 -10.66 -11.07
CA PRO A 97 13.68 -10.11 -10.08
C PRO A 97 13.58 -8.59 -10.16
N LEU A 98 12.35 -8.09 -10.10
CA LEU A 98 12.06 -6.68 -9.90
C LEU A 98 11.97 -6.41 -8.40
N SER A 99 12.61 -5.33 -7.96
CA SER A 99 12.73 -4.99 -6.54
C SER A 99 12.32 -3.54 -6.27
N PHE A 100 12.30 -3.19 -4.98
CA PHE A 100 12.05 -1.84 -4.47
C PHE A 100 10.82 -1.16 -5.08
N PRO A 101 9.59 -1.71 -4.88
CA PRO A 101 8.38 -1.01 -5.26
C PRO A 101 8.35 0.38 -4.59
N LYS A 102 8.18 1.42 -5.40
CA LYS A 102 7.99 2.79 -4.93
C LYS A 102 6.62 3.27 -5.34
N TYR A 103 5.89 3.88 -4.41
CA TYR A 103 4.65 4.56 -4.72
C TYR A 103 4.83 5.52 -5.92
N ASN A 104 3.86 5.50 -6.84
CA ASN A 104 3.84 6.38 -8.00
C ASN A 104 2.59 7.26 -7.99
N SER A 105 1.41 6.64 -7.91
CA SER A 105 0.12 7.33 -8.04
C SER A 105 -1.00 6.49 -7.46
N TYR A 106 -2.20 7.06 -7.41
CA TYR A 106 -3.43 6.33 -7.12
C TYR A 106 -4.56 6.78 -8.04
N ASP A 107 -5.59 5.96 -8.15
CA ASP A 107 -6.87 6.31 -8.76
C ASP A 107 -8.03 5.60 -8.05
N GLN A 108 -9.23 6.13 -8.27
CA GLN A 108 -10.47 5.53 -7.80
C GLN A 108 -11.24 4.97 -8.99
N ARG A 109 -11.70 3.73 -8.87
CA ARG A 109 -12.47 3.03 -9.90
C ARG A 109 -13.78 2.52 -9.34
N ILE A 110 -14.76 2.32 -10.23
CA ILE A 110 -16.05 1.67 -9.91
C ILE A 110 -16.14 0.24 -10.46
N ASP A 111 -15.17 -0.17 -11.28
CA ASP A 111 -15.04 -1.50 -11.84
C ASP A 111 -13.58 -1.98 -11.76
N PHE A 112 -13.39 -3.31 -11.85
CA PHE A 112 -12.08 -3.94 -11.82
C PHE A 112 -11.40 -3.98 -13.21
N GLY A 113 -11.97 -3.33 -14.23
CA GLY A 113 -11.46 -3.30 -15.59
C GLY A 113 -11.27 -4.70 -16.21
N ALA A 114 -10.06 -4.99 -16.68
CA ALA A 114 -9.72 -6.26 -17.35
C ALA A 114 -9.85 -7.52 -16.46
N LEU A 115 -10.02 -7.37 -15.14
CA LEU A 115 -10.26 -8.47 -14.19
C LEU A 115 -11.71 -8.96 -14.17
N ASN A 116 -12.58 -8.42 -15.04
CA ASN A 116 -13.99 -8.80 -15.14
C ASN A 116 -14.24 -10.30 -15.41
N GLN A 117 -13.19 -11.06 -15.76
CA GLN A 117 -13.26 -12.51 -16.02
C GLN A 117 -13.20 -13.36 -14.74
N MET A 118 -12.91 -12.77 -13.57
CA MET A 118 -12.91 -13.48 -12.29
C MET A 118 -14.15 -13.13 -11.45
N PRO A 119 -14.64 -14.05 -10.60
CA PRO A 119 -15.66 -13.72 -9.61
C PRO A 119 -15.20 -12.57 -8.71
N HIS A 120 -15.99 -11.50 -8.63
CA HIS A 120 -15.66 -10.32 -7.84
C HIS A 120 -16.93 -9.65 -7.26
N LEU A 121 -16.73 -8.80 -6.26
CA LEU A 121 -17.80 -8.02 -5.65
C LEU A 121 -18.39 -7.05 -6.69
N ARG A 122 -19.71 -7.13 -6.89
CA ARG A 122 -20.43 -6.23 -7.79
C ARG A 122 -21.21 -5.21 -6.98
N GLY A 123 -21.05 -3.93 -7.31
CA GLY A 123 -21.92 -2.89 -6.80
C GLY A 123 -23.35 -3.10 -7.30
N LYS A 124 -24.34 -2.56 -6.57
CA LYS A 124 -25.71 -2.51 -7.08
C LYS A 124 -25.71 -1.66 -8.37
N LYS A 125 -26.39 -2.15 -9.41
CA LYS A 125 -26.42 -1.47 -10.72
C LYS A 125 -26.92 -0.03 -10.55
N GLY A 126 -26.15 0.94 -11.03
CA GLY A 126 -26.52 2.36 -11.05
C GLY A 126 -26.27 3.16 -9.76
N THR A 127 -25.71 2.56 -8.69
CA THR A 127 -25.52 3.26 -7.40
C THR A 127 -24.07 3.69 -7.14
N GLY A 128 -23.08 3.07 -7.78
CA GLY A 128 -21.66 3.36 -7.51
C GLY A 128 -21.19 2.93 -6.11
N ASP A 129 -21.91 1.98 -5.48
CA ASP A 129 -21.68 1.55 -4.09
C ASP A 129 -20.35 0.82 -3.88
N CYS A 130 -19.79 0.23 -4.95
CA CYS A 130 -18.47 -0.40 -4.92
C CYS A 130 -17.45 0.56 -5.53
N LYS A 131 -16.53 1.06 -4.70
CA LYS A 131 -15.40 1.86 -5.13
C LYS A 131 -14.12 1.13 -4.79
N ILE A 132 -13.20 1.12 -5.73
CA ILE A 132 -11.89 0.50 -5.62
C ILE A 132 -10.86 1.63 -5.57
N VAL A 133 -9.95 1.55 -4.62
CA VAL A 133 -8.74 2.37 -4.60
C VAL A 133 -7.62 1.54 -5.19
N CYS A 134 -7.03 2.04 -6.27
CA CYS A 134 -5.86 1.42 -6.86
C CYS A 134 -4.65 2.28 -6.50
N VAL A 135 -3.68 1.69 -5.80
CA VAL A 135 -2.38 2.29 -5.53
C VAL A 135 -1.38 1.70 -6.52
N ARG A 136 -0.72 2.56 -7.31
CA ARG A 136 0.28 2.16 -8.30
C ARG A 136 1.67 2.28 -7.71
N MET A 137 2.47 1.25 -7.96
CA MET A 137 3.88 1.20 -7.60
C MET A 137 4.71 1.02 -8.87
N ASN A 138 5.85 1.70 -8.91
CA ASN A 138 6.89 1.49 -9.91
C ASN A 138 7.95 0.56 -9.35
N TYR A 139 8.50 -0.30 -10.20
CA TYR A 139 9.56 -1.23 -9.83
C TYR A 139 10.84 -0.87 -10.58
N SER A 140 11.97 -1.17 -9.96
CA SER A 140 13.29 -0.99 -10.57
C SER A 140 13.99 -2.34 -10.75
N LEU A 141 14.90 -2.40 -11.72
CA LEU A 141 15.84 -3.52 -11.84
C LEU A 141 16.95 -3.35 -10.80
N ILE A 142 17.46 -4.49 -10.31
CA ILE A 142 18.71 -4.57 -9.54
C ILE A 142 19.90 -4.43 -10.49
#